data_AF-A0A967FM32-F1
#
_entry.id   AF-A0A967FM32-F1
#
_cell.length_a   1.000
_cell.length_b   1.000
_cell.length_c   1.000
_cell.angle_alpha   90.00
_cell.angle_beta   90.00
_cell.angle_gamma   90.00
#
_symmetry.space_group_name_H-M   'P 1'
#
loop_
_entity.id
_entity.type
_entity.pdbx_description
1 polymer ?
#
loop_
_entity_poly.entity_id
_entity_poly.type
_entity_poly.pdbx_seq_one_letter_code
_entity_poly.pdbx_strand_id
1 'polypeptide(L)'
;PRAIQVMKEIGIDIGGGFPKNVDHFLDQSFDYVVTVCDKAKETCPVFMGDVKEWFHIGFEDPAEATGTDEEMLSVFRRIRDEIRNKFQQFHNEQIKPKEN
;
A
#
# COMPACT_ATOMS: atom_id res chain seq x y z
N PRO A 1 13.13 -2.64 -7.63
CA PRO A 1 14.46 -2.79 -6.97
C PRO A 1 14.63 -1.92 -5.71
N ARG A 2 14.40 -0.59 -5.78
CA ARG A 2 14.57 0.32 -4.64
C ARG A 2 13.65 0.00 -3.45
N ALA A 3 12.38 -0.37 -3.72
CA ALA A 3 11.46 -0.84 -2.68
C ALA A 3 12.02 -2.04 -1.89
N ILE A 4 12.57 -3.05 -2.58
CA ILE A 4 13.18 -4.23 -1.93
C ILE A 4 14.34 -3.80 -1.04
N GLN A 5 15.19 -2.88 -1.51
CA GLN A 5 16.32 -2.37 -0.76
C GLN A 5 15.89 -1.71 0.55
N VAL A 6 14.97 -0.74 0.50
CA VAL A 6 14.55 -0.01 1.71
C VAL A 6 13.73 -0.87 2.68
N MET A 7 13.04 -1.91 2.20
CA MET A 7 12.35 -2.86 3.07
C MET A 7 13.34 -3.78 3.78
N LYS A 8 14.39 -4.21 3.08
CA LYS A 8 15.45 -5.04 3.65
C LYS A 8 16.23 -4.32 4.74
N GLU A 9 16.40 -3.00 4.65
CA GLU A 9 17.01 -2.17 5.70
C GLU A 9 16.31 -2.30 7.06
N ILE A 10 15.00 -2.56 7.08
CA ILE A 10 14.21 -2.76 8.30
C ILE A 10 13.92 -4.24 8.60
N GLY A 11 14.62 -5.16 7.92
CA GLY A 11 14.50 -6.60 8.13
C GLY A 11 13.30 -7.27 7.45
N ILE A 12 12.64 -6.59 6.50
CA ILE A 12 11.50 -7.17 5.76
C ILE A 12 11.93 -7.49 4.33
N ASP A 13 11.95 -8.77 3.97
CA ASP A 13 12.26 -9.21 2.61
C ASP A 13 11.00 -9.32 1.75
N ILE A 14 10.89 -8.46 0.74
CA ILE A 14 9.83 -8.50 -0.27
C ILE A 14 10.32 -8.96 -1.64
N GLY A 15 11.56 -9.46 -1.74
CA GLY A 15 12.20 -9.83 -3.00
C GLY A 15 11.51 -10.96 -3.76
N GLY A 16 10.78 -11.84 -3.06
CA GLY A 16 9.95 -12.88 -3.68
C GLY A 16 8.58 -12.38 -4.15
N GLY A 17 8.21 -11.13 -3.86
CA GLY A 17 6.96 -10.53 -4.30
C GLY A 17 7.00 -10.15 -5.77
N PHE A 18 5.88 -10.35 -6.47
CA PHE A 18 5.69 -9.89 -7.85
C PHE A 18 4.34 -9.16 -8.00
N PRO A 19 4.27 -8.13 -8.88
CA PRO A 19 3.03 -7.44 -9.17
C PRO A 19 1.98 -8.41 -9.74
N LYS A 20 0.74 -8.28 -9.31
CA LYS A 20 -0.41 -9.01 -9.86
C LYS A 20 -1.42 -8.01 -10.39
N ASN A 21 -2.06 -8.33 -11.51
CA ASN A 21 -3.19 -7.55 -11.99
C ASN A 21 -4.39 -7.77 -11.05
N VAL A 22 -5.07 -6.68 -10.69
CA VAL A 22 -6.30 -6.69 -9.88
C VAL A 22 -7.44 -7.44 -10.57
N ASP A 23 -7.44 -7.51 -11.90
CA ASP A 23 -8.48 -8.19 -12.70
C ASP A 23 -8.68 -9.67 -12.30
N HIS A 24 -7.62 -10.33 -11.83
CA HIS A 24 -7.69 -11.71 -11.35
C HIS A 24 -8.50 -11.90 -10.05
N PHE A 25 -8.88 -10.79 -9.40
CA PHE A 25 -9.51 -10.78 -8.09
C PHE A 25 -10.89 -10.14 -8.09
N LEU A 26 -11.41 -9.71 -9.25
CA LEU A 26 -12.66 -8.94 -9.31
C LEU A 26 -13.89 -9.71 -8.86
N ASP A 27 -13.91 -11.03 -9.07
CA ASP A 27 -15.03 -11.90 -8.67
C ASP A 27 -14.90 -12.40 -7.21
N GLN A 28 -13.84 -11.99 -6.50
CA GLN A 28 -13.60 -12.41 -5.13
C GLN A 28 -14.23 -11.43 -4.14
N SER A 29 -14.71 -11.97 -3.03
CA SER A 29 -15.23 -11.17 -1.91
C SER A 29 -14.10 -10.78 -0.96
N PHE A 30 -14.17 -9.54 -0.45
CA PHE A 30 -13.21 -9.00 0.50
C PHE A 30 -13.94 -8.33 1.66
N ASP A 31 -13.45 -8.55 2.89
CA ASP A 31 -13.90 -7.75 4.03
C ASP A 31 -13.42 -6.30 3.90
N TYR A 32 -12.21 -6.12 3.38
CA TYR A 32 -11.56 -4.82 3.29
C TYR A 32 -10.81 -4.65 1.98
N VAL A 33 -11.09 -3.56 1.26
CA VAL A 33 -10.29 -3.09 0.12
C VAL A 33 -9.64 -1.76 0.50
N VAL A 34 -8.32 -1.67 0.35
CA VAL A 34 -7.55 -0.44 0.65
C VAL A 34 -6.82 0.01 -0.61
N THR A 35 -7.18 1.17 -1.15
CA THR A 35 -6.45 1.80 -2.26
C THR A 35 -5.40 2.76 -1.72
N VAL A 36 -4.17 2.69 -2.25
CA VAL A 36 -3.00 3.37 -1.66
C VAL A 36 -2.42 4.52 -2.49
N CYS A 37 -2.89 4.71 -3.72
CA CYS A 37 -2.48 5.79 -4.60
C CYS A 37 -3.73 6.41 -5.22
N ASP A 38 -3.75 7.72 -5.44
CA ASP A 38 -4.88 8.39 -6.09
C ASP A 38 -5.12 7.84 -7.50
N LYS A 39 -4.05 7.53 -8.23
CA LYS A 39 -4.14 6.84 -9.52
C LYS A 39 -4.84 5.49 -9.40
N ALA A 40 -4.55 4.73 -8.33
CA ALA A 40 -5.21 3.45 -8.07
C ALA A 40 -6.70 3.65 -7.72
N LYS A 41 -7.06 4.71 -6.99
CA LYS A 41 -8.46 5.03 -6.70
C LYS A 41 -9.27 5.32 -7.98
N GLU A 42 -8.68 6.01 -8.96
CA GLU A 42 -9.34 6.38 -10.21
C GLU A 42 -9.39 5.26 -11.25
N THR A 43 -8.42 4.34 -11.24
CA THR A 43 -8.35 3.22 -12.19
C THR A 43 -8.84 1.89 -11.63
N CYS A 44 -9.23 1.83 -10.35
CA CYS A 44 -9.70 0.59 -9.75
C CYS A 44 -10.99 0.12 -10.42
N PRO A 45 -10.99 -1.08 -11.05
CA PRO A 45 -12.21 -1.66 -11.59
C PRO A 45 -13.22 -1.96 -10.46
N VAL A 46 -14.49 -2.03 -10.83
CA VAL A 46 -15.57 -2.39 -9.90
C VAL A 46 -15.40 -3.86 -9.53
N PHE A 47 -15.27 -4.14 -8.23
CA PHE A 47 -15.31 -5.51 -7.72
C PHE A 47 -16.73 -6.06 -7.90
N MET A 48 -16.83 -7.22 -8.55
CA MET A 48 -18.10 -7.94 -8.74
C MET A 48 -18.46 -8.78 -7.51
N GLY A 49 -17.46 -9.21 -6.74
CA GLY A 49 -17.66 -9.83 -5.44
C GLY A 49 -18.02 -8.83 -4.33
N ASP A 50 -18.61 -9.33 -3.24
CA ASP A 50 -18.97 -8.49 -2.09
C ASP A 50 -17.73 -7.85 -1.43
N VAL A 51 -17.73 -6.52 -1.35
CA VAL A 51 -16.77 -5.72 -0.58
C VAL A 51 -17.50 -5.11 0.60
N LYS A 52 -17.15 -5.50 1.84
CA LYS A 52 -17.83 -4.95 3.03
C LYS A 52 -17.44 -3.51 3.29
N GLU A 53 -16.13 -3.23 3.30
CA GLU A 53 -15.59 -1.91 3.60
C GLU A 53 -14.52 -1.49 2.59
N TRP A 54 -14.60 -0.26 2.11
CA TRP A 54 -13.63 0.32 1.17
C TRP A 54 -12.95 1.53 1.80
N PHE A 55 -11.62 1.48 1.88
CA PHE A 55 -10.78 2.57 2.38
C PHE A 55 -9.84 3.10 1.30
N HIS A 56 -9.47 4.37 1.45
CA HIS A 56 -8.42 4.99 0.67
C HIS A 56 -7.40 5.64 1.60
N ILE A 57 -6.14 5.25 1.46
CA ILE A 57 -5.00 5.79 2.21
C ILE A 57 -3.96 6.22 1.19
N GLY A 58 -4.05 7.44 0.68
CA GLY A 58 -3.17 7.94 -0.37
C GLY A 58 -1.73 8.15 0.10
N PHE A 59 -0.78 7.71 -0.73
CA PHE A 59 0.64 8.01 -0.62
C PHE A 59 1.14 8.57 -1.96
N GLU A 60 2.15 9.43 -1.88
CA GLU A 60 2.92 9.86 -3.04
C GLU A 60 3.66 8.67 -3.66
N ASP A 61 3.71 8.60 -4.99
CA ASP A 61 4.41 7.52 -5.68
C ASP A 61 5.93 7.76 -5.62
N PRO A 62 6.70 6.92 -4.88
CA PRO A 62 8.14 7.10 -4.79
C PRO A 62 8.86 6.84 -6.13
N ALA A 63 8.19 6.24 -7.12
CA ALA A 63 8.75 6.07 -8.46
C ALA A 63 8.84 7.39 -9.25
N GLU A 64 8.10 8.43 -8.85
CA GLU A 64 8.19 9.77 -9.45
C GLU A 64 9.35 10.60 -8.90
N ALA A 65 10.04 10.11 -7.85
CA ALA A 65 11.21 10.77 -7.28
C ALA A 65 12.32 10.90 -8.33
N THR A 66 12.90 12.11 -8.42
CA THR A 66 14.02 12.42 -9.30
C THR A 66 15.23 12.90 -8.50
N GLY A 67 16.42 12.78 -9.07
CA GLY A 67 17.68 13.17 -8.42
C GLY A 67 18.70 12.03 -8.42
N THR A 68 19.64 12.12 -7.49
CA THR A 68 20.64 11.08 -7.23
C THR A 68 20.02 9.81 -6.65
N ASP A 69 20.73 8.69 -6.70
CA ASP A 69 20.25 7.44 -6.12
C ASP A 69 19.95 7.56 -4.62
N GLU A 70 20.73 8.33 -3.88
CA GLU A 70 20.50 8.53 -2.44
C GLU A 70 19.28 9.43 -2.16
N GLU A 71 19.05 10.45 -2.98
CA GLU A 71 17.83 11.28 -2.88
C GLU A 71 16.58 10.44 -3.17
N MET A 72 16.61 9.63 -4.23
CA MET A 72 15.53 8.70 -4.55
C MET A 72 15.31 7.70 -3.41
N LEU A 73 16.37 7.05 -2.89
CA LEU A 73 16.26 6.11 -1.77
C LEU A 73 15.69 6.78 -0.51
N SER A 74 16.04 8.04 -0.25
CA SER A 74 15.48 8.81 0.86
C SER A 74 13.97 9.02 0.72
N VAL A 75 13.46 9.26 -0.49
CA VAL A 75 12.01 9.30 -0.74
C VAL A 75 11.37 7.94 -0.50
N PHE A 76 11.95 6.85 -1.00
CA PHE A 76 11.45 5.50 -0.74
C PHE A 76 11.39 5.16 0.77
N ARG A 77 12.40 5.55 1.55
CA ARG A 77 12.41 5.38 3.01
C ARG A 77 11.31 6.19 3.70
N ARG A 78 11.13 7.45 3.31
CA ARG A 78 10.05 8.31 3.84
C ARG A 78 8.68 7.69 3.60
N ILE A 79 8.40 7.30 2.35
CA ILE A 79 7.10 6.69 1.99
C ILE A 79 6.90 5.35 2.70
N ARG A 80 7.92 4.50 2.82
CA ARG A 80 7.87 3.26 3.62
C ARG A 80 7.43 3.54 5.06
N ASP A 81 8.06 4.52 5.71
CA ASP A 81 7.78 4.84 7.11
C ASP A 81 6.39 5.48 7.28
N GLU A 82 5.95 6.26 6.29
CA GLU A 82 4.59 6.81 6.23
C GLU A 82 3.54 5.71 6.11
N ILE A 83 3.74 4.74 5.20
CA ILE A 83 2.89 3.55 5.05
C ILE A 83 2.78 2.82 6.39
N ARG A 84 3.91 2.55 7.06
CA ARG A 84 3.91 1.89 8.36
C ARG A 84 3.04 2.63 9.37
N ASN A 85 3.23 3.94 9.51
CA ASN A 85 2.51 4.73 10.50
C ASN A 85 1.00 4.79 10.19
N LYS A 86 0.64 5.01 8.92
CA LYS A 86 -0.76 5.08 8.49
C LYS A 86 -1.48 3.74 8.64
N PHE A 87 -0.85 2.63 8.29
CA PHE A 87 -1.45 1.32 8.47
C PHE A 87 -1.53 0.89 9.94
N GLN A 88 -0.59 1.32 10.79
CA GLN A 88 -0.72 1.15 12.25
C GLN A 88 -1.92 1.92 12.81
N GLN A 89 -2.12 3.17 12.38
CA GLN A 89 -3.29 3.97 12.74
C GLN A 89 -4.58 3.31 12.25
N PHE A 90 -4.65 2.95 10.97
CA PHE A 90 -5.78 2.25 10.37
C PHE A 90 -6.13 0.97 11.13
N HIS A 91 -5.13 0.15 11.46
CA HIS A 91 -5.35 -1.06 12.24
C HIS A 91 -5.96 -0.78 13.62
N ASN A 92 -5.50 0.27 14.31
CA ASN A 92 -6.01 0.60 15.64
C ASN A 92 -7.42 1.22 15.62
N GLU A 93 -7.77 1.96 14.56
CA GLU A 93 -9.04 2.66 14.45
C GLU A 93 -10.16 1.84 13.81
N GLN A 94 -9.81 1.00 12.82
CA GLN A 94 -10.76 0.33 11.93
C GLN A 94 -10.79 -1.19 12.10
N ILE A 95 -9.69 -1.82 12.56
CA ILE A 95 -9.58 -3.29 12.68
C ILE A 95 -9.68 -3.75 14.13
N LYS A 96 -8.92 -3.14 15.05
CA LYS A 96 -9.01 -3.51 16.46
C LYS A 96 -10.40 -3.15 16.99
N PRO A 97 -11.09 -4.07 17.68
CA PRO A 97 -12.33 -3.71 18.36
C PRO A 97 -12.00 -2.60 19.37
N LYS A 98 -12.79 -1.53 19.36
CA LYS A 98 -12.78 -0.55 20.44
C LYS A 98 -13.23 -1.29 21.69
N GLU A 99 -12.30 -1.64 22.57
CA GLU A 99 -12.63 -2.05 23.93
C GLU A 99 -13.29 -0.83 24.58
N ASN A 100 -14.61 -0.91 24.75
CA ASN A 100 -15.40 0.03 25.55
C ASN A 100 -15.35 -0.41 27.02
#